data_AF-A0A0B2VW70-F1
#
_entry.id   AF-A0A0B2VW70-F1
#
_cell.length_a   1.000
_cell.length_b   1.000
_cell.length_c   1.000
_cell.angle_alpha   90.00
_cell.angle_beta   90.00
_cell.angle_gamma   90.00
#
_symmetry.space_group_name_H-M   'P 1'
#
loop_
_entity.id
_entity.type
_entity.pdbx_description
1 polymer ?
#
loop_
_entity_poly.entity_id
_entity_poly.type
_entity_poly.pdbx_seq_one_letter_code
_entity_poly.pdbx_strand_id
1 'polypeptide(L)'
;MLMLLILRVVYVVCVTAMVVLTAVSVVSPGWRSFHKNDGLPDSTGLFPKSCVPSKDNSVAKVDLDYCEKLLKNKSLWEIIVAICLISGLIIELLALLLGILTFSTCCDTRSVNTALPICGFLATLLVISAVTIYAVKNKDLLADDSRNVYEKESITSIENAIKDSSLGYCFYLAIFAAVVGLFVTTFGSIIAVCFGRE
;
A
#
# COMPACT_ATOMS: atom_id res chain seq x y z
N MET A 1 -25.69 13.09 -20.85
CA MET A 1 -25.85 13.60 -19.47
C MET A 1 -25.98 12.49 -18.42
N LEU A 2 -27.03 11.65 -18.39
CA LEU A 2 -27.19 10.59 -17.36
C LEU A 2 -26.01 9.59 -17.31
N MET A 3 -25.54 9.12 -18.46
CA MET A 3 -24.42 8.18 -18.56
C MET A 3 -23.11 8.76 -17.99
N LEU A 4 -22.83 10.05 -18.23
CA LEU A 4 -21.64 10.73 -17.69
C LEU A 4 -21.71 10.88 -16.17
N LEU A 5 -22.90 11.14 -15.63
CA LEU A 5 -23.11 11.22 -14.19
C LEU A 5 -22.85 9.87 -13.51
N ILE A 6 -23.38 8.78 -14.08
CA ILE A 6 -23.11 7.42 -13.57
C ILE A 6 -21.61 7.13 -13.58
N LEU A 7 -20.92 7.46 -14.67
CA LEU A 7 -19.48 7.23 -14.81
C LEU A 7 -18.66 8.02 -13.77
N ARG A 8 -19.03 9.27 -13.49
CA ARG A 8 -18.41 10.09 -12.43
C ARG A 8 -18.62 9.50 -11.05
N VAL A 9 -19.81 8.99 -10.76
CA VAL A 9 -20.11 8.35 -9.47
C VAL A 9 -19.26 7.10 -9.30
N VAL A 10 -19.19 6.25 -10.32
CA VAL A 10 -18.35 5.05 -10.32
C VAL A 10 -16.88 5.43 -10.13
N TYR A 11 -16.39 6.44 -10.85
CA TYR A 11 -15.02 6.93 -10.68
C TYR A 11 -14.72 7.36 -9.24
N VAL A 12 -15.56 8.21 -8.62
CA VAL A 12 -15.34 8.68 -7.25
C VAL A 12 -15.43 7.54 -6.23
N VAL A 13 -16.31 6.57 -6.42
CA VAL A 13 -16.38 5.37 -5.58
C VAL A 13 -15.08 4.57 -5.69
N CYS A 14 -14.58 4.33 -6.91
CA CYS A 14 -13.33 3.62 -7.13
C CYS A 14 -12.13 4.36 -6.53
N VAL A 15 -12.02 5.68 -6.72
CA VAL A 15 -10.94 6.49 -6.14
C VAL A 15 -11.00 6.47 -4.61
N THR A 16 -12.19 6.61 -4.03
CA THR A 16 -12.36 6.52 -2.57
C THR A 16 -11.90 5.17 -2.04
N ALA A 17 -12.31 4.07 -2.70
CA ALA A 17 -11.87 2.74 -2.33
C ALA A 17 -10.35 2.60 -2.41
N MET A 18 -9.72 3.08 -3.50
CA MET A 18 -8.27 3.10 -3.67
C MET A 18 -7.58 3.87 -2.53
N VAL A 19 -8.02 5.09 -2.23
CA VAL A 19 -7.49 5.91 -1.12
C VAL A 19 -7.55 5.16 0.20
N VAL A 20 -8.71 4.57 0.52
CA VAL A 20 -8.89 3.84 1.80
C VAL A 20 -7.95 2.64 1.87
N LEU A 21 -7.85 1.85 0.80
CA LEU A 21 -6.98 0.67 0.75
C LEU A 21 -5.50 1.04 0.87
N THR A 22 -5.05 2.05 0.12
CA THR A 22 -3.67 2.56 0.19
C THR A 22 -3.39 3.14 1.57
N ALA A 23 -4.29 3.97 2.12
CA ALA A 23 -4.12 4.56 3.46
C ALA A 23 -4.03 3.49 4.54
N VAL A 24 -4.93 2.51 4.54
CA VAL A 24 -4.93 1.39 5.50
C VAL A 24 -3.64 0.58 5.37
N SER A 25 -3.21 0.28 4.14
CA SER A 25 -1.95 -0.42 3.89
C SER A 25 -0.75 0.35 4.43
N VAL A 26 -0.69 1.66 4.23
CA VAL A 26 0.40 2.53 4.70
C VAL A 26 0.44 2.58 6.23
N VAL A 27 -0.68 2.84 6.89
CA VAL A 27 -0.69 3.09 8.34
C VAL A 27 -0.65 1.81 9.18
N SER A 28 -1.20 0.70 8.66
CA SER A 28 -1.39 -0.50 9.45
C SER A 28 -0.10 -1.29 9.65
N PRO A 29 0.15 -1.79 10.88
CA PRO A 29 1.12 -2.86 11.08
C PRO A 29 0.61 -4.12 10.38
N GLY A 30 1.46 -4.82 9.61
CA GLY A 30 1.03 -6.01 8.87
C GLY A 30 1.50 -6.08 7.43
N TRP A 31 2.66 -5.49 7.12
CA TRP A 31 3.36 -5.77 5.86
C TRP A 31 4.14 -7.10 5.95
N ARG A 32 4.64 -7.42 7.15
CA ARG A 32 5.18 -8.75 7.48
C ARG A 32 4.54 -9.27 8.76
N SER A 33 4.28 -10.57 8.80
CA SER A 33 3.90 -11.32 9.99
C SER A 33 5.03 -12.27 10.36
N PHE A 34 5.34 -12.40 11.64
CA PHE A 34 6.32 -13.37 12.10
C PHE A 34 5.60 -14.57 12.73
N HIS A 35 6.15 -15.77 12.55
CA HIS A 35 5.64 -16.96 13.24
C HIS A 35 5.94 -16.83 14.74
N LYS A 36 4.98 -17.26 15.58
CA LYS A 36 5.07 -17.22 17.04
C LYS A 36 6.25 -18.06 17.53
N ASN A 37 7.40 -17.40 17.67
CA ASN A 37 8.56 -17.89 18.39
C ASN A 37 8.87 -16.88 19.50
N ASP A 38 9.31 -17.37 20.65
CA ASP A 38 9.53 -16.60 21.87
C ASP A 38 10.43 -15.38 21.60
N GLY A 39 9.87 -14.16 21.66
CA GLY A 39 10.62 -12.89 21.53
C GLY A 39 10.55 -12.16 20.20
N LEU A 40 9.69 -12.58 19.26
CA LEU A 40 9.44 -11.84 18.01
C LEU A 40 8.08 -11.10 18.06
N PRO A 41 7.98 -9.88 17.47
CA PRO A 41 6.73 -9.17 17.36
C PRO A 41 5.75 -9.88 16.42
N ASP A 42 4.45 -9.83 16.70
CA ASP A 42 3.42 -10.51 15.90
C ASP A 42 3.35 -9.96 14.46
N SER A 43 3.55 -8.64 14.30
CA SER A 43 3.54 -8.01 12.98
C SER A 43 4.35 -6.72 12.92
N THR A 44 4.89 -6.45 11.73
CA THR A 44 5.58 -5.19 11.43
C THR A 44 4.99 -4.51 10.20
N GLY A 45 4.87 -3.19 10.29
CA GLY A 45 4.44 -2.33 9.21
C GLY A 45 5.60 -1.69 8.49
N LEU A 46 5.27 -0.84 7.53
CA LEU A 46 6.27 -0.11 6.75
C LEU A 46 6.90 1.05 7.53
N PHE A 47 6.29 1.51 8.63
CA PHE A 47 6.69 2.68 9.40
C PHE A 47 7.19 2.36 10.81
N PRO A 48 8.00 3.26 11.42
CA PRO A 48 8.51 3.15 12.77
C PRO A 48 7.48 2.93 13.87
N LYS A 49 6.28 3.46 13.70
CA LYS A 49 5.25 3.36 14.74
C LYS A 49 4.33 2.15 14.56
N SER A 50 4.47 1.42 13.47
CA SER A 50 3.57 0.32 13.10
C SER A 50 4.20 -1.03 13.45
N CYS A 51 4.64 -1.21 14.70
CA CYS A 51 5.11 -2.50 15.22
C CYS A 51 4.15 -2.95 16.34
N VAL A 52 3.66 -4.18 16.28
CA VAL A 52 2.79 -4.75 17.32
C VAL A 52 3.59 -5.74 18.14
N PRO A 53 3.84 -5.47 19.44
CA PRO A 53 4.53 -6.42 20.31
C PRO A 53 3.65 -7.65 20.58
N SER A 54 4.28 -8.77 20.93
CA SER A 54 3.56 -9.99 21.34
C SER A 54 2.81 -9.75 22.65
N LYS A 55 1.69 -10.45 22.84
CA LYS A 55 0.81 -10.30 24.02
C LYS A 55 1.37 -10.87 25.33
N ASP A 56 2.53 -11.54 25.31
CA ASP A 56 3.13 -12.12 26.52
C ASP A 56 3.90 -11.07 27.35
N ASN A 57 3.42 -10.82 28.57
CA ASN A 57 3.85 -9.71 29.43
C ASN A 57 5.32 -9.75 29.87
N SER A 58 5.98 -10.91 29.85
CA SER A 58 7.43 -11.05 30.13
C SER A 58 8.31 -10.78 28.91
N VAL A 59 7.73 -10.80 27.70
CA VAL A 59 8.41 -10.69 26.41
C VAL A 59 8.27 -9.29 25.81
N ALA A 60 7.25 -8.53 26.23
CA ALA A 60 6.96 -7.17 25.74
C ALA A 60 8.14 -6.19 25.78
N LYS A 61 9.05 -6.30 26.77
CA LYS A 61 10.24 -5.43 26.87
C LYS A 61 11.33 -5.80 25.86
N VAL A 62 11.44 -7.08 25.51
CA VAL A 62 12.32 -7.59 24.46
C VAL A 62 11.76 -7.23 23.09
N ASP A 63 10.44 -7.31 22.91
CA ASP A 63 9.76 -6.93 21.67
C ASP A 63 9.91 -5.45 21.33
N LEU A 64 9.84 -4.56 22.32
CA LEU A 64 10.03 -3.11 22.12
C LEU A 64 11.45 -2.78 21.66
N ASP A 65 12.48 -3.41 22.26
CA ASP A 65 13.88 -3.24 21.85
C ASP A 65 14.13 -3.86 20.46
N TYR A 66 13.44 -4.96 20.14
CA TYR A 66 13.49 -5.59 18.83
C TYR A 66 12.84 -4.72 17.74
N CYS A 67 11.65 -4.18 17.98
CA CYS A 67 11.00 -3.21 17.09
C CYS A 67 11.93 -2.01 16.86
N GLU A 68 12.51 -1.44 17.92
CA GLU A 68 13.42 -0.29 17.77
C GLU A 68 14.66 -0.62 16.93
N LYS A 69 15.27 -1.80 17.14
CA LYS A 69 16.42 -2.27 16.35
C LYS A 69 16.08 -2.56 14.90
N LEU A 70 14.94 -3.20 14.64
CA LEU A 70 14.46 -3.49 13.29
C LEU A 70 14.18 -2.18 12.51
N LEU A 71 13.70 -1.15 13.22
CA LEU A 71 13.46 0.17 12.64
C LEU A 71 14.74 0.96 12.38
N LYS A 72 15.74 0.85 13.25
CA LYS A 72 17.05 1.47 13.02
C LYS A 72 17.79 0.81 11.86
N ASN A 73 17.56 -0.49 11.62
CA ASN A 73 18.20 -1.23 10.54
C ASN A 73 17.32 -1.36 9.27
N LYS A 74 16.39 -0.43 9.06
CA LYS A 74 15.49 -0.47 7.90
C LYS A 74 16.30 -0.30 6.62
N SER A 75 16.19 -1.29 5.73
CA SER A 75 16.90 -1.28 4.46
C SER A 75 16.41 -0.14 3.54
N LEU A 76 17.31 0.42 2.72
CA LEU A 76 16.97 1.53 1.81
C LEU A 76 15.79 1.23 0.89
N TRP A 77 15.62 -0.03 0.47
CA TRP A 77 14.54 -0.41 -0.44
C TRP A 77 13.16 -0.32 0.23
N GLU A 78 13.04 -0.61 1.53
CA GLU A 78 11.77 -0.46 2.26
C GLU A 78 11.37 1.00 2.41
N ILE A 79 12.36 1.88 2.56
CA ILE A 79 12.14 3.33 2.61
C ILE A 79 11.63 3.81 1.25
N ILE A 80 12.20 3.33 0.14
CA ILE A 80 11.74 3.65 -1.21
C ILE A 80 10.28 3.21 -1.41
N VAL A 81 9.92 1.98 -1.02
CA VAL A 81 8.53 1.49 -1.09
C VAL A 81 7.58 2.40 -0.30
N ALA A 82 7.97 2.80 0.92
CA ALA A 82 7.16 3.69 1.75
C ALA A 82 6.96 5.07 1.11
N ILE A 83 8.02 5.66 0.53
CA ILE A 83 7.94 6.93 -0.18
C ILE A 83 6.99 6.81 -1.38
N CYS A 84 7.12 5.77 -2.20
CA CYS A 84 6.24 5.55 -3.35
C CYS A 84 4.76 5.46 -2.93
N LEU A 85 4.44 4.72 -1.86
CA LEU A 85 3.06 4.61 -1.37
C LEU A 85 2.52 5.92 -0.80
N ILE A 86 3.32 6.66 -0.04
CA ILE A 86 2.91 7.97 0.49
C ILE A 86 2.68 8.97 -0.66
N SER A 87 3.61 9.03 -1.62
CA SER A 87 3.46 9.89 -2.79
C SER A 87 2.24 9.49 -3.62
N GLY A 88 1.99 8.18 -3.78
CA GLY A 88 0.78 7.66 -4.40
C GLY A 88 -0.48 8.15 -3.68
N LEU A 89 -0.55 7.94 -2.37
CA LEU A 89 -1.68 8.36 -1.52
C LEU A 89 -1.96 9.87 -1.61
N ILE A 90 -0.93 10.71 -1.62
CA ILE A 90 -1.10 12.16 -1.79
C ILE A 90 -1.78 12.49 -3.13
N ILE A 91 -1.37 11.81 -4.20
CA ILE A 91 -1.95 12.01 -5.54
C ILE A 91 -3.37 11.43 -5.61
N GLU A 92 -3.64 10.30 -4.95
CA GLU A 92 -5.00 9.74 -4.84
C GLU A 92 -5.93 10.72 -4.10
N LEU A 93 -5.48 11.35 -3.02
CA LEU A 93 -6.25 12.38 -2.30
C LEU A 93 -6.52 13.59 -3.19
N LEU A 94 -5.53 14.02 -3.98
CA LEU A 94 -5.73 15.10 -4.96
C LEU A 94 -6.76 14.69 -6.02
N ALA A 95 -6.67 13.47 -6.55
CA ALA A 95 -7.64 12.94 -7.52
C ALA A 95 -9.06 12.88 -6.94
N LEU A 96 -9.20 12.48 -5.68
CA LEU A 96 -10.48 12.45 -4.96
C LEU A 96 -11.06 13.85 -4.79
N LEU A 97 -10.24 14.82 -4.37
CA LEU A 97 -10.65 16.21 -4.22
C LEU A 97 -11.12 16.79 -5.57
N LEU A 98 -10.36 16.56 -6.65
CA LEU A 98 -10.77 16.98 -7.99
C LEU A 98 -12.06 16.27 -8.43
N GLY A 99 -12.21 14.97 -8.15
CA GLY A 99 -13.43 14.21 -8.42
C GLY A 99 -14.66 14.81 -7.71
N ILE A 100 -14.55 15.13 -6.43
CA ILE A 100 -15.63 15.78 -5.67
C ILE A 100 -15.93 17.18 -6.25
N LEU A 101 -14.90 17.96 -6.59
CA LEU A 101 -15.08 19.28 -7.18
C LEU A 101 -15.79 19.24 -8.54
N THR A 102 -15.64 18.17 -9.33
CA THR A 102 -16.41 18.02 -10.59
C THR A 102 -17.89 17.73 -10.39
N PHE A 103 -18.32 17.32 -9.18
CA PHE A 103 -19.75 17.19 -8.85
C PHE A 103 -20.39 18.53 -8.50
N SER A 104 -19.63 19.41 -7.86
CA SER A 104 -20.04 20.81 -7.66
C SER A 104 -19.91 21.56 -8.98
N THR A 105 -21.03 22.02 -9.55
CA THR A 105 -21.15 22.71 -10.84
C THR A 105 -20.24 23.95 -11.01
N CYS A 106 -19.54 24.40 -9.97
CA CYS A 106 -18.62 25.53 -9.99
C CYS A 106 -17.24 25.23 -10.65
N CYS A 107 -16.84 23.95 -10.79
CA CYS A 107 -15.48 23.60 -11.26
C CYS A 107 -15.43 22.59 -12.42
N ASP A 108 -16.55 22.38 -13.11
CA ASP A 108 -16.64 21.45 -14.26
C ASP A 108 -15.98 22.04 -15.52
N THR A 109 -14.66 22.14 -15.49
CA THR A 109 -13.84 22.64 -16.61
C THR A 109 -13.11 21.51 -17.29
N ARG A 110 -12.84 21.67 -18.59
CA ARG A 110 -12.05 20.72 -19.39
C ARG A 110 -10.69 20.39 -18.74
N SER A 111 -10.06 21.36 -18.11
CA SER A 111 -8.77 21.19 -17.42
C SER A 111 -8.87 20.21 -16.25
N VAL A 112 -9.91 20.34 -15.42
CA VAL A 112 -10.12 19.42 -14.27
C VAL A 112 -10.42 18.02 -14.78
N ASN A 113 -11.34 17.86 -15.74
CA ASN A 113 -11.69 16.56 -16.31
C ASN A 113 -10.50 15.86 -16.99
N THR A 114 -9.52 16.61 -17.52
CA THR A 114 -8.28 16.06 -18.08
C THR A 114 -7.26 15.71 -17.00
N ALA A 115 -7.23 16.43 -15.88
CA ALA A 115 -6.32 16.16 -14.77
C ALA A 115 -6.69 14.88 -13.99
N LEU A 116 -7.99 14.55 -13.87
CA LEU A 116 -8.49 13.34 -13.18
C LEU A 116 -7.77 12.04 -13.61
N PRO A 117 -7.75 11.66 -14.90
CA PRO A 117 -7.07 10.44 -15.33
C PRO A 117 -5.55 10.50 -15.17
N ILE A 118 -4.94 11.68 -15.28
CA ILE A 118 -3.49 11.85 -15.13
C ILE A 118 -3.09 11.58 -13.67
N CYS A 119 -3.82 12.16 -12.71
CA CYS A 119 -3.60 11.91 -11.29
C CYS A 119 -3.84 10.43 -10.95
N GLY A 120 -4.96 9.85 -11.42
CA GLY A 120 -5.26 8.43 -11.20
C GLY A 120 -4.18 7.50 -11.76
N PHE A 121 -3.68 7.77 -12.96
CA PHE A 121 -2.62 7.00 -13.59
C PHE A 121 -1.29 7.11 -12.82
N LEU A 122 -0.89 8.32 -12.45
CA LEU A 122 0.37 8.56 -11.73
C LEU A 122 0.35 7.92 -10.34
N ALA A 123 -0.76 8.03 -9.62
CA ALA A 123 -0.96 7.32 -8.36
C ALA A 123 -0.85 5.81 -8.53
N THR A 124 -1.55 5.25 -9.52
CA THR A 124 -1.54 3.81 -9.82
C THR A 124 -0.14 3.31 -10.13
N LEU A 125 0.65 4.04 -10.92
CA LEU A 125 2.03 3.69 -11.21
C LEU A 125 2.91 3.66 -9.96
N LEU A 126 2.73 4.62 -9.05
CA LEU A 126 3.48 4.65 -7.79
C LEU A 126 3.11 3.47 -6.89
N VAL A 127 1.83 3.13 -6.76
CA VAL A 127 1.40 1.97 -5.97
C VAL A 127 1.89 0.66 -6.60
N ILE A 128 1.77 0.50 -7.92
CA ILE A 128 2.28 -0.68 -8.64
C ILE A 128 3.79 -0.82 -8.46
N SER A 129 4.55 0.27 -8.60
CA SER A 129 6.01 0.22 -8.43
C SER A 129 6.40 -0.18 -7.00
N ALA A 130 5.71 0.36 -5.99
CA ALA A 130 5.92 0.00 -4.59
C ALA A 130 5.67 -1.50 -4.33
N VAL A 131 4.52 -2.01 -4.78
CA VAL A 131 4.14 -3.43 -4.64
C VAL A 131 5.12 -4.33 -5.39
N THR A 132 5.55 -3.93 -6.59
CA THR A 132 6.48 -4.72 -7.42
C THR A 132 7.86 -4.80 -6.78
N ILE A 133 8.41 -3.67 -6.30
CA ILE A 133 9.70 -3.64 -5.60
C ILE A 133 9.63 -4.53 -4.36
N TYR A 134 8.55 -4.42 -3.59
CA TYR A 134 8.34 -5.23 -2.40
C TYR A 134 8.27 -6.72 -2.74
N ALA A 135 7.48 -7.10 -3.75
CA ALA A 135 7.34 -8.49 -4.21
C ALA A 135 8.68 -9.07 -4.69
N VAL A 136 9.43 -8.34 -5.51
CA VAL A 136 10.73 -8.81 -6.04
C VAL A 136 11.76 -9.01 -4.93
N LYS A 137 11.78 -8.12 -3.92
CA LYS A 137 12.70 -8.21 -2.78
C LYS A 137 12.32 -9.29 -1.78
N ASN A 138 11.06 -9.72 -1.75
CA ASN A 138 10.55 -10.77 -0.88
C ASN A 138 10.05 -11.99 -1.70
N LYS A 139 10.60 -12.21 -2.89
CA LYS A 139 10.17 -13.27 -3.82
C LYS A 139 10.29 -14.67 -3.23
N ASP A 140 11.26 -14.88 -2.35
CA ASP A 140 11.50 -16.17 -1.72
C ASP A 140 10.35 -16.48 -0.73
N LEU A 141 9.79 -15.45 -0.08
CA LEU A 141 8.58 -15.55 0.76
C LEU A 141 7.28 -15.74 -0.04
N LEU A 142 7.30 -15.47 -1.36
CA LEU A 142 6.18 -15.75 -2.28
C LEU A 142 6.22 -17.18 -2.83
N ALA A 143 7.41 -17.78 -2.92
CA ALA A 143 7.64 -19.10 -3.51
C ALA A 143 7.60 -20.23 -2.49
N ASP A 144 7.79 -19.92 -1.20
CA ASP A 144 7.91 -20.89 -0.12
C ASP A 144 6.59 -21.11 0.63
N ASP A 145 5.58 -21.63 -0.07
CA ASP A 145 4.43 -22.33 0.55
C ASP A 145 4.77 -23.81 0.83
N SER A 146 6.04 -24.21 0.58
CA SER A 146 6.46 -25.61 0.70
C SER A 146 7.97 -25.77 0.86
N ARG A 147 8.51 -25.59 2.08
CA ARG A 147 9.54 -26.48 2.64
C ARG A 147 9.85 -26.20 4.11
N ASN A 148 9.59 -27.22 4.93
CA ASN A 148 10.29 -27.44 6.20
C ASN A 148 11.81 -27.38 5.98
N VAL A 149 12.55 -26.51 6.68
CA VAL A 149 13.93 -26.82 7.13
C VAL A 149 14.23 -26.10 8.44
N TYR A 150 14.20 -26.88 9.53
CA TYR A 150 14.94 -26.61 10.76
C TYR A 150 16.47 -26.56 10.49
N GLU A 151 17.19 -25.78 11.32
CA GLU A 151 18.64 -25.86 11.59
C GLU A 151 19.53 -25.09 10.56
N LYS A 152 20.43 -24.14 10.91
CA LYS A 152 21.42 -24.12 12.00
C LYS A 152 22.05 -22.73 12.23
N GLU A 153 22.38 -22.48 13.50
CA GLU A 153 23.41 -21.61 14.12
C GLU A 153 23.76 -20.18 13.62
N SER A 154 23.52 -19.24 14.56
CA SER A 154 24.36 -18.12 14.97
C SER A 154 25.16 -17.37 13.89
N ILE A 155 24.53 -16.35 13.32
CA ILE A 155 24.97 -14.95 13.38
C ILE A 155 23.72 -14.10 13.11
N THR A 156 23.40 -13.18 14.03
CA THR A 156 22.30 -12.17 13.99
C THR A 156 20.85 -12.69 13.91
N SER A 157 20.18 -12.85 15.07
CA SER A 157 18.76 -13.26 15.20
C SER A 157 17.74 -12.47 14.37
N ILE A 158 18.09 -11.27 13.90
CA ILE A 158 17.19 -10.42 13.12
C ILE A 158 17.06 -10.90 11.67
N GLU A 159 18.16 -11.35 11.05
CA GLU A 159 18.14 -11.71 9.63
C GLU A 159 17.39 -13.04 9.40
N ASN A 160 17.54 -13.99 10.32
CA ASN A 160 16.82 -15.27 10.27
C ASN A 160 15.32 -15.08 10.53
N ALA A 161 14.94 -14.20 11.47
CA ALA A 161 13.54 -13.84 11.70
C ALA A 161 12.87 -13.21 10.48
N ILE A 162 13.60 -12.40 9.70
CA ILE A 162 13.09 -11.81 8.45
C ILE A 162 12.87 -12.88 7.37
N LYS A 163 13.72 -13.91 7.32
CA LYS A 163 13.61 -15.00 6.34
C LYS A 163 12.44 -15.96 6.63
N ASP A 164 12.05 -16.15 7.88
CA ASP A 164 10.90 -16.99 8.28
C ASP A 164 9.55 -16.23 8.35
N SER A 165 9.53 -14.97 7.90
CA SER A 165 8.33 -14.13 7.96
C SER A 165 7.39 -14.37 6.78
N SER A 166 6.08 -14.32 7.00
CA SER A 166 5.10 -14.40 5.92
C SER A 166 4.66 -13.00 5.47
N LEU A 167 4.19 -12.92 4.22
CA LEU A 167 3.59 -11.68 3.70
C LEU A 167 2.35 -11.33 4.52
N GLY A 168 2.32 -10.09 5.01
CA GLY A 168 1.21 -9.61 5.81
C GLY A 168 0.07 -9.06 4.95
N TYR A 169 -1.11 -8.91 5.57
CA TYR A 169 -2.33 -8.50 4.87
C TYR A 169 -2.22 -7.10 4.21
N CYS A 170 -1.40 -6.19 4.75
CA CYS A 170 -1.23 -4.84 4.19
C CYS A 170 -0.63 -4.87 2.78
N PHE A 171 0.20 -5.86 2.47
CA PHE A 171 0.75 -6.05 1.13
C PHE A 171 -0.35 -6.40 0.13
N TYR A 172 -1.27 -7.30 0.50
CA TYR A 172 -2.41 -7.66 -0.35
C TYR A 172 -3.41 -6.52 -0.50
N LEU A 173 -3.59 -5.69 0.53
CA LEU A 173 -4.36 -4.44 0.38
C LEU A 173 -3.75 -3.50 -0.65
N ALA A 174 -2.42 -3.35 -0.67
CA ALA A 174 -1.74 -2.51 -1.67
C ALA A 174 -1.88 -3.10 -3.09
N ILE A 175 -1.83 -4.43 -3.25
CA ILE A 175 -2.14 -5.10 -4.52
C ILE A 175 -3.58 -4.77 -4.94
N PHE A 176 -4.54 -4.90 -4.04
CA PHE A 176 -5.94 -4.63 -4.35
C PHE A 176 -6.15 -3.15 -4.70
N ALA A 177 -5.48 -2.23 -3.99
CA ALA A 177 -5.47 -0.80 -4.32
C ALA A 177 -4.92 -0.54 -5.73
N ALA A 178 -3.83 -1.21 -6.13
CA ALA A 178 -3.27 -1.11 -7.48
C ALA A 178 -4.26 -1.58 -8.55
N VAL A 179 -4.95 -2.70 -8.32
CA VAL A 179 -5.99 -3.21 -9.23
C VAL A 179 -7.15 -2.23 -9.35
N VAL A 180 -7.63 -1.68 -8.23
CA VAL A 180 -8.67 -0.62 -8.24
C VAL A 180 -8.18 0.63 -8.98
N GLY A 181 -6.90 1.01 -8.84
CA GLY A 181 -6.29 2.12 -9.54
C GLY A 181 -6.29 1.98 -11.06
N LEU A 182 -6.18 0.76 -11.59
CA LEU A 182 -6.34 0.52 -13.03
C LEU A 182 -7.75 0.89 -13.49
N PHE A 183 -8.78 0.48 -12.74
CA PHE A 183 -10.17 0.87 -13.04
C PHE A 183 -10.38 2.38 -12.95
N VAL A 184 -9.82 3.04 -11.93
CA VAL A 184 -9.83 4.51 -11.80
C VAL A 184 -9.26 5.18 -13.06
N THR A 185 -8.11 4.70 -13.53
CA THR A 185 -7.47 5.23 -14.72
C THR A 185 -8.32 5.04 -15.97
N THR A 186 -8.92 3.86 -16.15
CA THR A 186 -9.82 3.57 -17.28
C THR A 186 -11.05 4.47 -17.27
N PHE A 187 -11.78 4.55 -16.14
CA PHE A 187 -12.99 5.37 -16.05
C PHE A 187 -12.67 6.86 -16.18
N GLY A 188 -11.60 7.35 -15.56
CA GLY A 188 -11.15 8.73 -15.72
C GLY A 188 -10.84 9.07 -17.17
N SER A 189 -10.22 8.15 -17.91
CA SER A 189 -9.88 8.35 -19.33
C SER A 189 -11.13 8.43 -20.20
N ILE A 190 -12.14 7.59 -19.92
CA ILE A 190 -13.44 7.64 -20.62
C ILE A 190 -14.13 8.99 -20.36
N ILE A 191 -14.13 9.47 -19.10
CA ILE A 191 -14.69 10.79 -18.75
C ILE A 191 -14.01 11.89 -19.55
N ALA A 192 -12.67 11.92 -19.58
CA ALA A 192 -11.91 12.95 -20.29
C ALA A 192 -12.18 12.95 -21.81
N VAL A 193 -12.26 11.77 -22.44
CA VAL A 193 -12.56 11.66 -23.88
C VAL A 193 -13.98 12.09 -24.19
N CYS A 194 -14.96 11.70 -23.37
CA CYS A 194 -16.35 12.09 -23.60
C CYS A 194 -16.55 13.60 -23.45
N PHE A 195 -15.90 14.25 -22.48
CA PHE A 195 -15.95 15.71 -22.31
C PHE A 195 -15.17 16.50 -23.37
N GLY A 196 -14.11 15.92 -23.95
CA GLY A 196 -13.35 16.59 -25.01
C GLY A 196 -14.08 16.67 -26.36
N ARG A 197 -15.21 15.97 -26.50
CA ARG A 197 -16.05 15.92 -27.70
C ARG A 197 -17.26 16.86 -27.66
N GLU A 198 -17.59 17.39 -26.48
CA GLU A 198 -18.62 18.42 -26.27
C GLU A 198 -17.99 19.82 -26.45
#